data_AF-A0A923X642-F1
#
_entry.id   AF-A0A923X642-F1
#
_cell.length_a   1.000
_cell.length_b   1.000
_cell.length_c   1.000
_cell.angle_alpha   90.00
_cell.angle_beta   90.00
_cell.angle_gamma   90.00
#
_symmetry.space_group_name_H-M   'P 1'
#
loop_
_entity.id
_entity.type
_entity.pdbx_description
1 polymer ?
#
loop_
_entity_poly.entity_id
_entity_poly.type
_entity_poly.pdbx_seq_one_letter_code
_entity_poly.pdbx_strand_id
1 'polypeptide(L)'
;MKIRIFFLIIFALCPSAFSAEPFKPYRGFITNVEDDDAPITVFKTPGQNWRYCKKDQNNLKDGCTETVGWPGRDAKITVLSSPVTAQARDFQTGKSYNEEYVEIEFEYTRKGADGKMYHQKGTGFIESEYIEKKETKSFYTAQNTKDLAPCAVKKSDPQSKIKEISNSLKDLAGSITNLSLEKKADALANIVGFCPLKPPTKPPGPFDKNKNVYDQAILPTLLKSKVPPIRNEDNKLMSRDEMIQIDTLARTLYGEMAICYRRGLQYPMAVAKIIMNRTENEDRKSEFIAGPHSDKAPPLTQICTSPTQFSMWLKKINSKANETLHHGLCPPLKPNEPFWGSDQASKFEADIWKNTMRIATEAILYPKKFKERTKEVDGYFYTSGVGKFYKMTRHIPSIEGKKIDRPACLEIWKEKK
;
A
#
# COMPACT_ATOMS: atom_id res chain seq x y z
N MET A 1 14.89 86.62 0.38
CA MET A 1 14.04 85.83 1.30
C MET A 1 13.03 85.07 0.45
N LYS A 2 13.26 83.77 0.17
CA LYS A 2 12.33 82.91 -0.59
C LYS A 2 12.33 81.53 0.05
N ILE A 3 11.17 81.16 0.59
CA ILE A 3 10.85 79.89 1.25
C ILE A 3 10.69 78.81 0.18
N ARG A 4 11.39 77.68 0.32
CA ARG A 4 11.19 76.47 -0.49
C ARG A 4 10.15 75.59 0.20
N ILE A 5 9.02 75.37 -0.47
CA ILE A 5 7.97 74.43 -0.06
C ILE A 5 8.35 73.03 -0.58
N PHE A 6 8.44 72.07 0.33
CA PHE A 6 8.58 70.64 0.05
C PHE A 6 7.19 70.06 -0.28
N PHE A 7 7.00 69.51 -1.48
CA PHE A 7 5.85 68.67 -1.81
C PHE A 7 6.15 67.23 -1.40
N LEU A 8 5.39 66.74 -0.41
CA LEU A 8 5.40 65.35 0.04
C LEU A 8 4.32 64.59 -0.76
N ILE A 9 4.72 63.71 -1.68
CA ILE A 9 3.79 62.83 -2.41
C ILE A 9 3.59 61.57 -1.57
N ILE A 10 2.40 61.42 -0.98
CA ILE A 10 1.95 60.20 -0.32
C ILE A 10 1.47 59.24 -1.40
N PHE A 11 2.25 58.19 -1.70
CA PHE A 11 1.78 57.05 -2.48
C PHE A 11 0.83 56.23 -1.61
N ALA A 12 -0.47 56.33 -1.89
CA ALA A 12 -1.47 55.40 -1.36
C ALA A 12 -1.26 54.03 -2.03
N LEU A 13 -0.64 53.10 -1.31
CA LEU A 13 -0.63 51.68 -1.65
C LEU A 13 -2.06 51.14 -1.50
N CYS A 14 -2.80 51.04 -2.60
CA CYS A 14 -4.00 50.21 -2.66
C CYS A 14 -3.58 48.75 -2.44
N PRO A 15 -4.06 48.05 -1.41
CA PRO A 15 -3.91 46.60 -1.34
C PRO A 15 -4.77 46.01 -2.46
N SER A 16 -4.13 45.56 -3.53
CA SER A 16 -4.76 44.70 -4.52
C SER A 16 -5.19 43.42 -3.81
N ALA A 17 -6.44 43.38 -3.36
CA ALA A 17 -7.09 42.16 -2.92
C ALA A 17 -7.11 41.22 -4.13
N PHE A 18 -6.15 40.29 -4.18
CA PHE A 18 -6.23 39.11 -5.04
C PHE A 18 -7.48 38.35 -4.61
N SER A 19 -8.61 38.64 -5.25
CA SER A 19 -9.81 37.81 -5.15
C SER A 19 -9.45 36.48 -5.79
N ALA A 20 -9.18 35.46 -4.96
CA ALA A 20 -9.06 34.10 -5.44
C ALA A 20 -10.34 33.74 -6.17
N GLU A 21 -10.23 33.23 -7.41
CA GLU A 21 -11.42 32.83 -8.16
C GLU A 21 -12.27 31.88 -7.32
N PRO A 22 -13.61 32.04 -7.33
CA PRO A 22 -14.50 31.17 -6.58
C PRO A 22 -14.32 29.73 -7.08
N PHE A 23 -14.16 28.79 -6.15
CA PHE A 23 -14.03 27.38 -6.47
C PHE A 23 -15.23 26.90 -7.29
N LYS A 24 -14.95 26.16 -8.37
CA LYS A 24 -15.98 25.58 -9.24
C LYS A 24 -16.14 24.10 -8.91
N PRO A 25 -17.32 23.65 -8.45
CA PRO A 25 -17.59 22.24 -8.23
C PRO A 25 -17.30 21.39 -9.47
N TYR A 26 -16.81 20.17 -9.26
CA TYR A 26 -16.47 19.27 -10.34
C TYR A 26 -16.79 17.82 -10.00
N ARG A 27 -17.00 16.99 -11.01
CA ARG A 27 -17.18 15.55 -10.84
C ARG A 27 -15.88 14.90 -10.36
N GLY A 28 -15.91 14.25 -9.21
CA GLY A 28 -14.80 13.50 -8.66
C GLY A 28 -14.93 11.99 -8.88
N PHE A 29 -13.82 11.28 -8.73
CA PHE A 29 -13.75 9.82 -8.77
C PHE A 29 -12.87 9.32 -7.63
N ILE A 30 -13.29 8.23 -6.98
CA ILE A 30 -12.47 7.56 -5.97
C ILE A 30 -11.44 6.65 -6.66
N THR A 31 -10.14 6.96 -6.56
CA THR A 31 -9.10 6.32 -7.39
C THR A 31 -8.05 5.49 -6.64
N ASN A 32 -7.86 5.72 -5.34
CA ASN A 32 -6.84 5.06 -4.50
C ASN A 32 -7.40 3.97 -3.57
N VAL A 33 -8.34 3.20 -4.12
CA VAL A 33 -8.91 2.00 -3.52
C VAL A 33 -8.80 0.88 -4.55
N GLU A 34 -8.35 -0.31 -4.16
CA GLU A 34 -8.12 -1.42 -5.11
C GLU A 34 -9.34 -2.32 -5.29
N ASP A 35 -10.02 -2.64 -4.20
CA ASP A 35 -11.19 -3.49 -4.20
C ASP A 35 -12.42 -2.62 -4.49
N ASP A 36 -13.20 -2.93 -5.53
CA ASP A 36 -14.32 -2.08 -5.97
C ASP A 36 -15.35 -1.81 -4.87
N ASP A 37 -15.53 -2.78 -3.97
CA ASP A 37 -16.45 -2.70 -2.85
C ASP A 37 -15.86 -2.04 -1.60
N ALA A 38 -14.56 -1.75 -1.56
CA ALA A 38 -13.95 -1.16 -0.37
C ALA A 38 -14.42 0.30 -0.20
N PRO A 39 -15.19 0.61 0.86
CA PRO A 39 -15.62 1.97 1.09
C PRO A 39 -14.50 2.86 1.61
N ILE A 40 -14.63 4.16 1.36
CA ILE A 40 -13.97 5.19 2.14
C ILE A 40 -15.02 5.88 3.01
N THR A 41 -14.65 6.22 4.24
CA THR A 41 -15.55 6.90 5.16
C THR A 41 -15.56 8.40 4.88
N VAL A 42 -16.75 8.98 4.82
CA VAL A 42 -16.96 10.42 4.73
C VAL A 42 -17.41 10.94 6.08
N PHE A 43 -16.83 12.05 6.51
CA PHE A 43 -17.06 12.65 7.82
C PHE A 43 -17.77 14.00 7.72
N LYS A 44 -18.52 14.37 8.75
CA LYS A 44 -19.16 15.68 8.83
C LYS A 44 -18.15 16.83 9.02
N THR A 45 -17.01 16.57 9.66
CA THR A 45 -15.94 17.54 9.89
C THR A 45 -14.59 17.04 9.37
N PRO A 46 -13.73 17.90 8.81
CA PRO A 46 -12.39 17.51 8.38
C PRO A 46 -11.48 17.24 9.59
N GLY A 47 -10.45 16.42 9.40
CA GLY A 47 -9.52 16.01 10.47
C GLY A 47 -9.90 14.71 11.19
N GLN A 48 -11.08 14.15 10.91
CA GLN A 48 -11.50 12.83 11.39
C GLN A 48 -10.95 11.72 10.48
N ASN A 49 -10.65 10.54 11.05
CA ASN A 49 -10.13 9.42 10.28
C ASN A 49 -10.70 8.07 10.74
N TRP A 50 -11.21 7.28 9.79
CA TRP A 50 -11.87 5.99 10.01
C TRP A 50 -10.92 4.88 10.44
N ARG A 51 -9.61 5.07 10.26
CA ARG A 51 -8.55 4.10 10.60
C ARG A 51 -8.66 3.53 11.99
N TYR A 52 -9.30 4.23 12.90
CA TYR A 52 -9.37 3.87 14.30
C TYR A 52 -10.82 3.79 14.80
N CYS A 53 -11.77 3.71 13.88
CA CYS A 53 -13.14 3.38 14.22
C CYS A 53 -13.22 1.95 14.74
N LYS A 54 -13.11 1.80 16.07
CA LYS A 54 -13.29 0.52 16.75
C LYS A 54 -14.78 0.20 16.81
N LYS A 55 -15.17 -0.90 16.18
CA LYS A 55 -16.46 -1.53 16.45
C LYS A 55 -16.35 -2.26 17.79
N ASP A 56 -16.48 -1.55 18.90
CA ASP A 56 -16.81 -2.21 20.15
C ASP A 56 -18.32 -2.48 20.15
N GLN A 57 -18.72 -3.70 20.54
CA GLN A 57 -20.04 -4.24 20.23
C GLN A 57 -21.22 -3.46 20.84
N ASN A 58 -20.98 -2.47 21.71
CA ASN A 58 -22.05 -1.72 22.38
C ASN A 58 -21.83 -0.21 22.49
N ASN A 59 -20.74 0.39 21.99
CA ASN A 59 -20.54 1.84 21.99
C ASN A 59 -19.51 2.25 20.93
N LEU A 60 -19.91 3.04 19.94
CA LEU A 60 -18.98 3.77 19.06
C LEU A 60 -18.22 4.77 19.95
N LYS A 61 -17.02 4.41 20.43
CA LYS A 61 -16.16 5.39 21.13
C LYS A 61 -15.73 6.49 20.15
N ASP A 62 -15.58 7.69 20.71
CA ASP A 62 -15.31 8.98 20.07
C ASP A 62 -14.52 8.90 18.74
N GLY A 63 -15.14 9.38 17.66
CA GLY A 63 -14.51 9.53 16.33
C GLY A 63 -15.36 9.05 15.15
N CYS A 64 -16.31 8.12 15.37
CA CYS A 64 -17.14 7.56 14.30
C CYS A 64 -18.58 8.11 14.27
N THR A 65 -18.97 8.86 15.30
CA THR A 65 -20.28 9.54 15.40
C THR A 65 -20.46 10.59 14.30
N GLU A 66 -19.36 11.12 13.77
CA GLU A 66 -19.34 12.10 12.68
C GLU A 66 -19.39 11.45 11.29
N THR A 67 -19.51 10.12 11.20
CA THR A 67 -19.59 9.42 9.92
C THR A 67 -20.92 9.70 9.23
N VAL A 68 -20.88 10.13 7.97
CA VAL A 68 -22.07 10.44 7.18
C VAL A 68 -22.30 9.50 5.99
N GLY A 69 -21.28 8.72 5.59
CA GLY A 69 -21.40 7.72 4.54
C GLY A 69 -20.11 6.94 4.25
N TRP A 70 -20.25 5.95 3.36
CA TRP A 70 -19.18 5.02 2.96
C TRP A 70 -19.14 4.79 1.44
N PRO A 71 -18.95 5.83 0.61
CA PRO A 71 -18.84 5.67 -0.83
C PRO A 71 -17.67 4.76 -1.23
N GLY A 72 -17.91 3.94 -2.26
CA GLY A 72 -16.89 3.16 -2.97
C GLY A 72 -16.52 3.79 -4.32
N ARG A 73 -15.79 3.05 -5.15
CA ARG A 73 -15.35 3.51 -6.49
C ARG A 73 -16.53 3.76 -7.45
N ASP A 74 -17.64 3.08 -7.23
CA ASP A 74 -18.88 3.15 -7.99
C ASP A 74 -19.79 4.33 -7.61
N ALA A 75 -19.47 5.04 -6.53
CA ALA A 75 -20.26 6.18 -6.06
C ALA A 75 -20.20 7.35 -7.05
N LYS A 76 -21.33 8.07 -7.20
CA LYS A 76 -21.34 9.37 -7.86
C LYS A 76 -20.81 10.40 -6.89
N ILE A 77 -19.72 11.08 -7.24
CA ILE A 77 -19.08 12.09 -6.40
C ILE A 77 -19.03 13.44 -7.11
N THR A 78 -19.44 14.50 -6.42
CA THR A 78 -19.22 15.90 -6.80
C THR A 78 -18.38 16.56 -5.73
N VAL A 79 -17.24 17.14 -6.10
CA VAL A 79 -16.38 17.90 -5.18
C VAL A 79 -16.90 19.32 -5.08
N LEU A 80 -17.15 19.77 -3.85
CA LEU A 80 -17.82 21.03 -3.52
C LEU A 80 -16.85 22.11 -3.03
N SER A 81 -15.65 21.75 -2.58
CA SER A 81 -14.67 22.69 -2.03
C SER A 81 -13.26 22.53 -2.59
N SER A 82 -12.46 23.61 -2.49
CA SER A 82 -11.00 23.51 -2.51
C SER A 82 -10.51 22.64 -1.35
N PRO A 83 -9.31 22.03 -1.46
CA PRO A 83 -8.69 21.33 -0.34
C PRO A 83 -8.55 22.23 0.89
N VAL A 84 -8.91 21.71 2.05
CA VAL A 84 -8.74 22.35 3.36
C VAL A 84 -7.81 21.47 4.19
N THR A 85 -6.73 22.06 4.69
CA THR A 85 -5.82 21.38 5.61
C THR A 85 -6.43 21.35 7.00
N ALA A 86 -6.59 20.16 7.56
CA ALA A 86 -7.03 19.96 8.93
C ALA A 86 -6.02 19.11 9.70
N GLN A 87 -5.96 19.32 11.02
CA GLN A 87 -5.14 18.51 11.90
C GLN A 87 -5.87 17.18 12.16
N ALA A 88 -5.29 16.08 11.71
CA ALA A 88 -5.73 14.73 12.00
C ALA A 88 -4.86 14.12 13.11
N ARG A 89 -5.44 13.20 13.89
CA ARG A 89 -4.73 12.46 14.93
C ARG A 89 -4.58 11.00 14.54
N ASP A 90 -3.37 10.48 14.65
CA ASP A 90 -3.13 9.04 14.68
C ASP A 90 -3.48 8.54 16.09
N PHE A 91 -4.51 7.71 16.22
CA PHE A 91 -4.95 7.22 17.53
C PHE A 91 -4.06 6.09 18.08
N GLN A 92 -3.21 5.47 17.26
CA GLN A 92 -2.24 4.48 17.71
C GLN A 92 -0.99 5.15 18.29
N THR A 93 -0.43 6.13 17.58
CA THR A 93 0.78 6.82 18.02
C THR A 93 0.50 8.06 18.88
N GLY A 94 -0.75 8.54 18.88
CA GLY A 94 -1.16 9.78 19.51
C GLY A 94 -0.69 11.05 18.78
N LYS A 95 0.10 10.91 17.69
CA LYS A 95 0.71 12.03 16.97
C LYS A 95 -0.30 12.72 16.08
N SER A 96 -0.26 14.05 16.08
CA SER A 96 -1.04 14.86 15.14
C SER A 96 -0.26 15.10 13.85
N TYR A 97 -0.96 15.14 12.72
CA TYR A 97 -0.42 15.47 11.41
C TYR A 97 -1.42 16.30 10.61
N ASN A 98 -0.92 17.06 9.63
CA ASN A 98 -1.77 17.82 8.73
C ASN A 98 -2.20 16.93 7.56
N GLU A 99 -3.48 16.93 7.23
CA GLU A 99 -4.04 16.23 6.08
C GLU A 99 -5.03 17.14 5.35
N GLU A 100 -5.07 17.03 4.02
CA GLU A 100 -5.94 17.83 3.18
C GLU A 100 -7.24 17.08 2.90
N TYR A 101 -8.38 17.74 3.15
CA TYR A 101 -9.72 17.22 2.92
C TYR A 101 -10.43 18.05 1.86
N VAL A 102 -11.35 17.43 1.13
CA VAL A 102 -12.30 18.12 0.26
C VAL A 102 -13.72 17.79 0.70
N GLU A 103 -14.60 18.76 0.63
CA GLU A 103 -16.03 18.54 0.78
C GLU A 103 -16.58 17.92 -0.51
N ILE A 104 -17.41 16.88 -0.36
CA ILE A 104 -18.03 16.15 -1.45
C ILE A 104 -19.53 15.96 -1.20
N GLU A 105 -20.29 15.97 -2.28
CA GLU A 105 -21.60 15.30 -2.36
C GLU A 105 -21.39 13.90 -2.91
N PHE A 106 -22.02 12.90 -2.28
CA PHE A 106 -21.93 11.50 -2.69
C PHE A 106 -23.30 10.85 -2.80
N GLU A 107 -23.42 9.90 -3.73
CA GLU A 107 -24.58 9.02 -3.90
C GLU A 107 -24.09 7.61 -4.26
N TYR A 108 -24.53 6.59 -3.52
CA TYR A 108 -24.19 5.19 -3.81
C TYR A 108 -25.31 4.24 -3.38
N THR A 109 -25.28 3.03 -3.94
CA THR A 109 -26.18 1.95 -3.53
C THR A 109 -25.36 0.73 -3.15
N ARG A 110 -25.58 0.17 -1.96
CA ARG A 110 -24.77 -0.94 -1.46
C ARG A 110 -25.62 -2.02 -0.80
N LYS A 111 -25.21 -3.27 -0.96
CA LYS A 111 -25.79 -4.41 -0.23
C LYS A 111 -25.29 -4.42 1.21
N GLY A 112 -26.21 -4.31 2.17
CA GLY A 112 -25.92 -4.43 3.60
C GLY A 112 -25.64 -5.87 4.03
N ALA A 113 -25.23 -6.04 5.28
CA ALA A 113 -24.93 -7.37 5.86
C ALA A 113 -26.17 -8.28 5.93
N ASP A 114 -27.37 -7.70 5.97
CA ASP A 114 -28.67 -8.37 5.90
C ASP A 114 -29.09 -8.75 4.47
N GLY A 115 -28.25 -8.43 3.48
CA GLY A 115 -28.49 -8.71 2.07
C GLY A 115 -29.42 -7.71 1.36
N LYS A 116 -29.91 -6.67 2.04
CA LYS A 116 -30.76 -5.63 1.41
C LYS A 116 -29.92 -4.57 0.72
N MET A 117 -30.46 -3.95 -0.32
CA MET A 117 -29.83 -2.79 -0.96
C MET A 117 -30.17 -1.51 -0.21
N TYR A 118 -29.17 -0.75 0.17
CA TYR A 118 -29.27 0.55 0.82
C TYR A 118 -28.80 1.62 -0.14
N HIS A 119 -29.68 2.57 -0.43
CA HIS A 119 -29.33 3.78 -1.17
C HIS A 119 -28.96 4.88 -0.17
N GLN A 120 -27.79 5.49 -0.34
CA GLN A 120 -27.31 6.56 0.51
C GLN A 120 -26.92 7.76 -0.34
N LYS A 121 -27.36 8.94 0.10
CA LYS A 121 -26.95 10.23 -0.44
C LYS A 121 -26.61 11.18 0.70
N GLY A 122 -25.55 11.98 0.56
CA GLY A 122 -25.16 12.94 1.58
C GLY A 122 -24.02 13.85 1.15
N THR A 123 -23.59 14.70 2.08
CA THR A 123 -22.43 15.57 1.93
C THR A 123 -21.49 15.41 3.12
N GLY A 124 -20.19 15.62 2.89
CA GLY A 124 -19.18 15.64 3.95
C GLY A 124 -17.77 15.68 3.41
N PHE A 125 -16.79 15.51 4.30
CA PHE A 125 -15.36 15.60 4.01
C PHE A 125 -14.73 14.22 3.84
N ILE A 126 -13.87 14.12 2.84
CA ILE A 126 -13.01 12.97 2.56
C ILE A 126 -11.58 13.45 2.37
N GLU A 127 -10.57 12.62 2.68
CA GLU A 127 -9.20 12.98 2.34
C GLU A 127 -9.06 13.20 0.82
N SER A 128 -8.49 14.35 0.44
CA SER A 128 -8.32 14.77 -0.95
C SER A 128 -7.53 13.77 -1.80
N GLU A 129 -6.66 12.97 -1.15
CA GLU A 129 -5.86 11.93 -1.79
C GLU A 129 -6.66 10.83 -2.46
N TYR A 130 -7.92 10.65 -2.08
CA TYR A 130 -8.77 9.62 -2.67
C TYR A 130 -9.52 10.12 -3.90
N ILE A 131 -9.57 11.43 -4.14
CA ILE A 131 -10.40 12.04 -5.16
C ILE A 131 -9.57 12.57 -6.33
N GLU A 132 -9.89 12.11 -7.53
CA GLU A 132 -9.32 12.63 -8.78
C GLU A 132 -10.41 13.16 -9.73
N LYS A 133 -10.01 14.04 -10.64
CA LYS A 133 -10.88 14.57 -11.72
C LYS A 133 -11.15 13.57 -12.84
N LYS A 134 -10.35 12.50 -12.91
CA LYS A 134 -10.42 11.50 -13.96
C LYS A 134 -10.54 10.12 -13.31
N GLU A 135 -11.42 9.30 -13.87
CA GLU A 135 -11.51 7.91 -13.50
C GLU A 135 -10.22 7.16 -13.89
N THR A 136 -9.60 6.50 -12.92
CA THR A 136 -8.48 5.58 -13.14
C THR A 136 -8.95 4.18 -12.78
N LYS A 137 -8.46 3.14 -13.47
CA LYS A 137 -8.73 1.74 -13.10
C LYS A 137 -7.94 1.36 -11.83
N SER A 138 -8.46 0.44 -11.02
CA SER A 138 -7.64 -0.20 -10.00
C SER A 138 -6.62 -1.15 -10.65
N PHE A 139 -5.52 -1.43 -9.96
CA PHE A 139 -4.46 -2.32 -10.47
C PHE A 139 -4.86 -3.79 -10.38
N TYR A 140 -5.64 -4.13 -9.36
CA TYR A 140 -5.99 -5.50 -9.00
C TYR A 140 -7.49 -5.79 -9.05
N THR A 141 -8.27 -4.94 -9.74
CA THR A 141 -9.70 -5.19 -9.97
C THR A 141 -9.89 -6.64 -10.41
N ALA A 142 -10.95 -7.27 -9.90
CA ALA A 142 -11.48 -8.45 -10.55
C ALA A 142 -11.82 -8.04 -11.98
N GLN A 143 -10.92 -8.31 -12.93
CA GLN A 143 -11.36 -8.50 -14.31
C GLN A 143 -12.50 -9.50 -14.18
N ASN A 144 -13.72 -9.04 -14.47
CA ASN A 144 -14.85 -9.91 -14.71
C ASN A 144 -14.30 -11.06 -15.55
N THR A 145 -14.29 -12.22 -14.92
CA THR A 145 -13.95 -13.50 -15.52
C THR A 145 -14.86 -13.66 -16.72
N LYS A 146 -14.38 -13.21 -17.89
CA LYS A 146 -14.84 -13.71 -19.18
C LYS A 146 -14.22 -15.08 -19.50
N ASP A 147 -13.47 -15.66 -18.56
CA ASP A 147 -13.05 -17.05 -18.63
C ASP A 147 -13.92 -17.92 -17.71
N LEU A 148 -14.88 -18.56 -18.38
CA LEU A 148 -15.54 -19.83 -18.08
C LEU A 148 -16.27 -19.95 -16.73
N ALA A 149 -17.60 -19.85 -16.82
CA ALA A 149 -18.52 -20.35 -15.82
C ALA A 149 -18.18 -21.81 -15.43
N PRO A 150 -17.99 -22.13 -14.13
CA PRO A 150 -18.03 -23.51 -13.69
C PRO A 150 -19.46 -24.01 -13.87
N CYS A 151 -19.60 -25.05 -14.67
CA CYS A 151 -20.88 -25.71 -14.93
C CYS A 151 -21.57 -26.09 -13.62
N ALA A 152 -22.89 -25.87 -13.58
CA ALA A 152 -23.75 -26.22 -12.46
C ALA A 152 -23.65 -27.72 -12.14
N VAL A 153 -23.19 -28.06 -10.94
CA VAL A 153 -23.26 -29.43 -10.43
C VAL A 153 -24.66 -29.63 -9.81
N LYS A 154 -25.46 -30.47 -10.47
CA LYS A 154 -26.75 -30.95 -9.96
C LYS A 154 -26.53 -31.76 -8.68
N LYS A 155 -27.49 -31.65 -7.76
CA LYS A 155 -27.56 -32.44 -6.51
C LYS A 155 -27.48 -33.94 -6.80
N SER A 156 -26.55 -34.65 -6.16
CA SER A 156 -26.67 -36.10 -5.95
C SER A 156 -25.90 -36.62 -4.72
N ASP A 157 -26.66 -37.33 -3.90
CA ASP A 157 -26.40 -38.51 -3.05
C ASP A 157 -25.13 -38.63 -2.16
N PRO A 158 -25.25 -38.94 -0.84
CA PRO A 158 -24.13 -38.95 0.11
C PRO A 158 -23.06 -40.05 -0.05
N GLN A 159 -23.19 -41.00 -0.97
CA GLN A 159 -22.26 -42.13 -1.12
C GLN A 159 -21.20 -41.97 -2.25
N SER A 160 -21.25 -40.92 -3.07
CA SER A 160 -20.18 -40.60 -4.06
C SER A 160 -18.93 -39.95 -3.44
N LYS A 161 -19.01 -39.52 -2.17
CA LYS A 161 -18.03 -38.64 -1.51
C LYS A 161 -16.61 -39.21 -1.40
N ILE A 162 -16.40 -40.53 -1.37
CA ILE A 162 -15.05 -41.09 -1.14
C ILE A 162 -14.22 -41.18 -2.43
N LYS A 163 -14.85 -41.41 -3.60
CA LYS A 163 -14.17 -41.32 -4.90
C LYS A 163 -14.06 -39.87 -5.40
N GLU A 164 -15.00 -39.00 -5.03
CA GLU A 164 -14.91 -37.55 -5.31
C GLU A 164 -13.81 -36.85 -4.52
N ILE A 165 -13.45 -37.28 -3.30
CA ILE A 165 -12.34 -36.66 -2.55
C ILE A 165 -10.99 -36.90 -3.26
N SER A 166 -10.77 -38.09 -3.83
CA SER A 166 -9.54 -38.41 -4.57
C SER A 166 -9.44 -37.67 -5.90
N ASN A 167 -10.55 -37.52 -6.63
CA ASN A 167 -10.60 -36.68 -7.83
C ASN A 167 -10.57 -35.18 -7.51
N SER A 168 -11.19 -34.73 -6.40
CA SER A 168 -11.14 -33.33 -5.96
C SER A 168 -9.76 -32.90 -5.47
N LEU A 169 -8.89 -33.83 -5.04
CA LEU A 169 -7.49 -33.53 -4.72
C LEU A 169 -6.62 -33.35 -5.98
N LYS A 170 -6.93 -34.08 -7.06
CA LYS A 170 -6.33 -33.85 -8.39
C LYS A 170 -6.89 -32.57 -9.04
N ASP A 171 -8.19 -32.31 -8.86
CA ASP A 171 -8.81 -31.07 -9.32
C ASP A 171 -8.43 -29.87 -8.46
N LEU A 172 -8.07 -30.02 -7.19
CA LEU A 172 -7.47 -28.93 -6.37
C LEU A 172 -6.10 -28.54 -6.91
N ALA A 173 -5.31 -29.50 -7.39
CA ALA A 173 -4.03 -29.23 -8.04
C ALA A 173 -4.21 -28.55 -9.41
N GLY A 174 -5.32 -28.83 -10.12
CA GLY A 174 -5.78 -28.12 -11.31
C GLY A 174 -6.52 -26.80 -11.04
N SER A 175 -6.95 -26.54 -9.81
CA SER A 175 -7.66 -25.31 -9.41
C SER A 175 -6.71 -24.16 -9.11
N ILE A 176 -5.44 -24.45 -8.79
CA ILE A 176 -4.45 -23.45 -8.39
C ILE A 176 -3.84 -22.70 -9.60
N THR A 177 -3.88 -23.29 -10.80
CA THR A 177 -3.51 -22.61 -12.05
C THR A 177 -4.39 -21.39 -12.32
N ASN A 178 -5.69 -21.50 -12.07
CA ASN A 178 -6.71 -20.50 -12.42
C ASN A 178 -7.11 -19.57 -11.26
N LEU A 179 -6.40 -19.61 -10.13
CA LEU A 179 -6.64 -18.63 -9.06
C LEU A 179 -6.25 -17.23 -9.55
N SER A 180 -7.11 -16.24 -9.28
CA SER A 180 -6.76 -14.84 -9.45
C SER A 180 -5.50 -14.52 -8.63
N LEU A 181 -4.74 -13.50 -9.05
CA LEU A 181 -3.56 -13.03 -8.32
C LEU A 181 -3.87 -12.78 -6.84
N GLU A 182 -5.05 -12.23 -6.55
CA GLU A 182 -5.56 -12.03 -5.18
C GLU A 182 -5.61 -13.33 -4.39
N LYS A 183 -6.26 -14.39 -4.91
CA LYS A 183 -6.36 -15.67 -4.20
C LYS A 183 -4.99 -16.33 -4.00
N LYS A 184 -4.05 -16.14 -4.93
CA LYS A 184 -2.67 -16.61 -4.78
C LYS A 184 -1.93 -15.85 -3.68
N ALA A 185 -2.07 -14.52 -3.64
CA ALA A 185 -1.50 -13.68 -2.59
C ALA A 185 -2.07 -14.01 -1.20
N ASP A 186 -3.39 -14.21 -1.09
CA ASP A 186 -4.06 -14.60 0.16
C ASP A 186 -3.59 -15.98 0.65
N ALA A 187 -3.42 -16.94 -0.26
CA ALA A 187 -2.87 -18.25 0.08
C ALA A 187 -1.43 -18.15 0.61
N LEU A 188 -0.60 -17.30 0.00
CA LEU A 188 0.78 -17.05 0.43
C LEU A 188 0.86 -16.38 1.80
N ALA A 189 -0.03 -15.41 2.08
CA ALA A 189 -0.06 -14.66 3.33
C ALA A 189 -0.27 -15.52 4.60
N ASN A 190 -0.67 -16.80 4.44
CA ASN A 190 -0.73 -17.75 5.56
C ASN A 190 0.63 -18.42 5.87
N ILE A 191 1.60 -18.32 4.98
CA ILE A 191 2.93 -18.97 5.08
C ILE A 191 4.03 -17.92 5.25
N VAL A 192 3.89 -16.80 4.54
CA VAL A 192 4.78 -15.64 4.61
C VAL A 192 4.14 -14.53 5.45
N GLY A 193 4.92 -13.55 5.91
CA GLY A 193 4.41 -12.47 6.77
C GLY A 193 4.21 -12.86 8.24
N PHE A 194 4.57 -14.08 8.66
CA PHE A 194 4.48 -14.46 10.08
C PHE A 194 5.31 -13.52 10.97
N CYS A 195 4.82 -13.26 12.18
CA CYS A 195 5.55 -12.45 13.16
C CYS A 195 6.54 -13.34 13.96
N PRO A 196 7.86 -13.08 13.92
CA PRO A 196 8.83 -13.83 14.72
C PRO A 196 8.82 -13.41 16.20
N LEU A 197 8.13 -12.33 16.55
CA LEU A 197 8.04 -11.80 17.91
C LEU A 197 6.83 -12.38 18.64
N LYS A 198 7.02 -12.80 19.89
CA LYS A 198 5.95 -13.30 20.76
C LYS A 198 6.02 -12.62 22.13
N PRO A 199 5.02 -11.83 22.54
CA PRO A 199 3.87 -11.36 21.74
C PRO A 199 4.28 -10.38 20.61
N PRO A 200 3.44 -10.15 19.59
CA PRO A 200 3.72 -9.19 18.50
C PRO A 200 3.96 -7.75 18.97
N THR A 201 3.49 -7.38 20.15
CA THR A 201 3.68 -6.06 20.77
C THR A 201 5.06 -5.90 21.42
N LYS A 202 5.82 -6.99 21.61
CA LYS A 202 7.13 -6.94 22.26
C LYS A 202 8.19 -6.40 21.29
N PRO A 203 9.00 -5.40 21.68
CA PRO A 203 10.10 -4.90 20.86
C PRO A 203 11.03 -6.03 20.40
N PRO A 204 11.64 -5.93 19.19
CA PRO A 204 12.58 -6.95 18.73
C PRO A 204 13.73 -7.11 19.72
N GLY A 205 14.10 -8.36 20.01
CA GLY A 205 15.26 -8.66 20.84
C GLY A 205 16.57 -8.17 20.21
N PRO A 206 17.70 -8.18 20.95
CA PRO A 206 18.98 -7.82 20.38
C PRO A 206 19.36 -8.81 19.26
N PHE A 207 19.45 -8.32 18.03
CA PHE A 207 19.99 -9.07 16.91
C PHE A 207 21.52 -9.07 16.94
N ASP A 208 22.16 -10.17 16.53
CA ASP A 208 23.61 -10.23 16.35
C ASP A 208 24.03 -9.11 15.40
N LYS A 209 24.97 -8.27 15.84
CA LYS A 209 25.44 -7.10 15.09
C LYS A 209 26.05 -7.49 13.73
N ASN A 210 26.65 -8.68 13.65
CA ASN A 210 27.39 -9.16 12.49
C ASN A 210 26.55 -9.99 11.52
N LYS A 211 25.22 -9.99 11.67
CA LYS A 211 24.31 -10.72 10.80
C LYS A 211 23.15 -9.83 10.35
N ASN A 212 22.63 -10.11 9.15
CA ASN A 212 21.40 -9.50 8.67
C ASN A 212 20.22 -9.88 9.58
N VAL A 213 19.27 -8.97 9.79
CA VAL A 213 18.11 -9.21 10.66
C VAL A 213 17.16 -10.24 10.05
N TYR A 214 16.90 -10.15 8.75
CA TYR A 214 16.03 -11.06 8.04
C TYR A 214 16.56 -12.50 8.08
N ASP A 215 17.87 -12.66 7.84
CA ASP A 215 18.55 -13.96 7.84
C ASP A 215 18.53 -14.64 9.22
N GLN A 216 18.46 -13.86 10.30
CA GLN A 216 18.35 -14.38 11.66
C GLN A 216 16.91 -14.71 12.05
N ALA A 217 15.96 -13.81 11.75
CA ALA A 217 14.62 -13.85 12.32
C ALA A 217 13.61 -14.60 11.44
N ILE A 218 13.77 -14.56 10.12
CA ILE A 218 12.74 -14.99 9.17
C ILE A 218 13.21 -16.16 8.30
N LEU A 219 14.36 -16.00 7.64
CA LEU A 219 14.89 -16.96 6.67
C LEU A 219 14.95 -18.41 7.20
N PRO A 220 15.38 -18.69 8.45
CA PRO A 220 15.49 -20.07 8.95
C PRO A 220 14.14 -20.80 9.02
N THR A 221 13.06 -20.06 9.28
CA THR A 221 11.69 -20.61 9.32
C THR A 221 11.21 -20.89 7.91
N LEU A 222 11.36 -19.93 6.98
CA LEU A 222 10.93 -20.12 5.58
C LEU A 222 11.68 -21.25 4.87
N LEU A 223 12.97 -21.45 5.19
CA LEU A 223 13.74 -22.57 4.65
C LEU A 223 13.15 -23.93 5.05
N LYS A 224 12.52 -24.02 6.23
CA LYS A 224 11.86 -25.22 6.75
C LYS A 224 10.39 -25.32 6.35
N SER A 225 9.76 -24.22 5.95
CA SER A 225 8.36 -24.19 5.54
C SER A 225 8.10 -24.99 4.26
N LYS A 226 6.92 -25.60 4.19
CA LYS A 226 6.43 -26.24 2.97
C LYS A 226 6.08 -25.16 1.95
N VAL A 227 6.64 -25.29 0.74
CA VAL A 227 6.32 -24.39 -0.37
C VAL A 227 4.90 -24.72 -0.86
N PRO A 228 3.98 -23.74 -0.92
CA PRO A 228 2.63 -24.00 -1.40
C PRO A 228 2.66 -24.31 -2.91
N PRO A 229 1.76 -25.18 -3.40
CA PRO A 229 1.75 -25.62 -4.80
C PRO A 229 1.14 -24.57 -5.75
N ILE A 230 1.61 -23.33 -5.67
CA ILE A 230 1.22 -22.20 -6.51
C ILE A 230 2.05 -22.23 -7.78
N ARG A 231 1.47 -21.89 -8.94
CA ARG A 231 2.20 -21.79 -10.20
C ARG A 231 2.50 -20.36 -10.60
N ASN A 232 3.67 -20.16 -11.19
CA ASN A 232 4.11 -18.90 -11.79
C ASN A 232 3.60 -18.73 -13.23
N GLU A 233 3.94 -17.62 -13.88
CA GLU A 233 3.49 -17.29 -15.24
C GLU A 233 3.96 -18.27 -16.33
N ASP A 234 5.06 -18.99 -16.09
CA ASP A 234 5.54 -20.05 -16.98
C ASP A 234 4.93 -21.43 -16.65
N ASN A 235 3.86 -21.44 -15.84
CA ASN A 235 3.15 -22.63 -15.39
C ASN A 235 4.02 -23.61 -14.58
N LYS A 236 5.14 -23.15 -14.01
CA LYS A 236 5.99 -23.95 -13.11
C LYS A 236 5.54 -23.78 -11.67
N LEU A 237 5.70 -24.82 -10.86
CA LEU A 237 5.46 -24.71 -9.41
C LEU A 237 6.47 -23.72 -8.82
N MET A 238 5.96 -22.87 -7.94
CA MET A 238 6.75 -21.91 -7.19
C MET A 238 7.84 -22.66 -6.42
N SER A 239 9.04 -22.13 -6.51
CA SER A 239 10.23 -22.54 -5.78
C SER A 239 10.25 -21.92 -4.38
N ARG A 240 11.12 -22.46 -3.54
CA ARG A 240 11.39 -21.87 -2.22
C ARG A 240 12.01 -20.49 -2.32
N ASP A 241 12.86 -20.26 -3.31
CA ASP A 241 13.51 -18.97 -3.53
C ASP A 241 12.47 -17.91 -3.91
N GLU A 242 11.51 -18.22 -4.78
CA GLU A 242 10.39 -17.32 -5.09
C GLU A 242 9.56 -17.02 -3.82
N MET A 243 9.27 -18.02 -2.98
CA MET A 243 8.56 -17.81 -1.70
C MET A 243 9.32 -16.87 -0.75
N ILE A 244 10.64 -17.06 -0.61
CA ILE A 244 11.50 -16.20 0.21
C ILE A 244 11.54 -14.79 -0.37
N GLN A 245 11.67 -14.65 -1.68
CA GLN A 245 11.69 -13.36 -2.37
C GLN A 245 10.38 -12.60 -2.17
N ILE A 246 9.22 -13.27 -2.27
CA ILE A 246 7.90 -12.68 -2.00
C ILE A 246 7.83 -12.15 -0.57
N ASP A 247 8.22 -12.95 0.43
CA ASP A 247 8.21 -12.51 1.83
C ASP A 247 9.12 -11.27 2.03
N THR A 248 10.34 -11.30 1.49
CA THR A 248 11.33 -10.22 1.67
C THR A 248 10.89 -8.94 1.02
N LEU A 249 10.41 -9.02 -0.22
CA LEU A 249 9.91 -7.86 -0.95
C LEU A 249 8.68 -7.29 -0.25
N ALA A 250 7.76 -8.15 0.20
CA ALA A 250 6.57 -7.71 0.91
C ALA A 250 6.93 -6.98 2.22
N ARG A 251 7.79 -7.55 3.07
CA ARG A 251 8.20 -6.88 4.32
C ARG A 251 8.93 -5.57 4.08
N THR A 252 9.83 -5.52 3.10
CA THR A 252 10.54 -4.30 2.73
C THR A 252 9.57 -3.21 2.26
N LEU A 253 8.65 -3.54 1.35
CA LEU A 253 7.66 -2.58 0.87
C LEU A 253 6.72 -2.12 1.99
N TYR A 254 6.29 -3.04 2.85
CA TYR A 254 5.42 -2.73 3.98
C TYR A 254 6.11 -1.77 4.97
N GLY A 255 7.36 -2.07 5.36
CA GLY A 255 8.12 -1.23 6.28
C GLY A 255 8.48 0.14 5.70
N GLU A 256 8.86 0.21 4.42
CA GLU A 256 9.37 1.44 3.81
C GLU A 256 8.26 2.35 3.26
N MET A 257 7.17 1.78 2.75
CA MET A 257 6.19 2.52 1.93
C MET A 257 4.85 2.71 2.63
N ALA A 258 4.67 2.27 3.89
CA ALA A 258 3.37 2.22 4.57
C ALA A 258 2.48 3.46 4.34
N ILE A 259 2.96 4.67 4.66
CA ILE A 259 2.18 5.91 4.50
C ILE A 259 1.85 6.19 3.02
N CYS A 260 2.70 5.75 2.09
CA CYS A 260 2.54 6.00 0.66
C CYS A 260 1.53 5.09 -0.03
N TYR A 261 1.13 3.98 0.59
CA TYR A 261 -0.03 3.21 0.12
C TYR A 261 -1.31 4.05 0.09
N ARG A 262 -1.42 5.05 0.96
CA ARG A 262 -2.53 6.03 0.95
C ARG A 262 -2.61 6.81 -0.36
N ARG A 263 -1.45 7.10 -0.95
CA ARG A 263 -1.33 7.99 -2.11
C ARG A 263 -1.47 7.21 -3.44
N GLY A 264 -1.59 5.89 -3.36
CA GLY A 264 -1.81 4.98 -4.47
C GLY A 264 -0.73 3.90 -4.61
N LEU A 265 -1.08 2.76 -5.20
CA LEU A 265 -0.16 1.63 -5.32
C LEU A 265 0.99 1.85 -6.30
N GLN A 266 0.93 2.86 -7.18
CA GLN A 266 2.03 3.19 -8.08
C GLN A 266 3.34 3.48 -7.32
N TYR A 267 3.26 3.99 -6.09
CA TYR A 267 4.44 4.25 -5.26
C TYR A 267 5.16 2.96 -4.82
N PRO A 268 4.53 2.03 -4.08
CA PRO A 268 5.18 0.77 -3.72
C PRO A 268 5.50 -0.12 -4.94
N MET A 269 4.70 -0.09 -6.01
CA MET A 269 5.01 -0.82 -7.24
C MET A 269 6.29 -0.29 -7.91
N ALA A 270 6.53 1.02 -7.90
CA ALA A 270 7.76 1.57 -8.44
C ALA A 270 8.99 1.19 -7.62
N VAL A 271 8.89 1.16 -6.28
CA VAL A 271 9.98 0.66 -5.43
C VAL A 271 10.25 -0.82 -5.71
N ALA A 272 9.21 -1.63 -5.85
CA ALA A 272 9.34 -3.04 -6.23
C ALA A 272 10.02 -3.20 -7.59
N LYS A 273 9.65 -2.39 -8.58
CA LYS A 273 10.29 -2.38 -9.90
C LYS A 273 11.75 -1.94 -9.83
N ILE A 274 12.10 -0.95 -9.01
CA ILE A 274 13.50 -0.54 -8.81
C ILE A 274 14.32 -1.69 -8.18
N ILE A 275 13.76 -2.41 -7.20
CA ILE A 275 14.41 -3.60 -6.63
C ILE A 275 14.65 -4.66 -7.71
N MET A 276 13.66 -4.93 -8.57
CA MET A 276 13.84 -5.85 -9.70
C MET A 276 14.94 -5.37 -10.66
N ASN A 277 14.95 -4.09 -11.03
CA ASN A 277 16.00 -3.52 -11.88
C ASN A 277 17.39 -3.70 -11.26
N ARG A 278 17.54 -3.46 -9.95
CA ARG A 278 18.79 -3.69 -9.20
C ARG A 278 19.20 -5.16 -9.19
N THR A 279 18.23 -6.06 -9.08
CA THR A 279 18.46 -7.52 -9.07
C THR A 279 18.93 -8.02 -10.43
N GLU A 280 18.35 -7.48 -11.51
CA GLU A 280 18.64 -7.86 -12.90
C GLU A 280 19.96 -7.27 -13.42
N ASN A 281 20.54 -6.29 -12.71
CA ASN A 281 21.81 -5.66 -13.06
C ASN A 281 22.98 -6.31 -12.30
N GLU A 282 23.54 -7.37 -12.88
CA GLU A 282 24.66 -8.10 -12.26
C GLU A 282 25.93 -7.26 -12.13
N ASP A 283 26.18 -6.31 -13.05
CA ASP A 283 27.38 -5.44 -13.04
C ASP A 283 27.42 -4.48 -11.85
N ARG A 284 26.25 -4.08 -11.33
CA ARG A 284 26.11 -3.11 -10.24
C ARG A 284 25.68 -3.74 -8.92
N LYS A 285 25.66 -5.07 -8.82
CA LYS A 285 25.13 -5.79 -7.66
C LYS A 285 25.79 -5.40 -6.34
N SER A 286 27.10 -5.15 -6.35
CA SER A 286 27.87 -4.71 -5.19
C SER A 286 27.51 -3.32 -4.68
N GLU A 287 26.86 -2.49 -5.51
CA GLU A 287 26.34 -1.18 -5.11
C GLU A 287 25.09 -1.32 -4.22
N PHE A 288 24.28 -2.35 -4.44
CA PHE A 288 22.98 -2.51 -3.82
C PHE A 288 22.98 -3.49 -2.65
N ILE A 289 23.93 -4.42 -2.60
CA ILE A 289 24.04 -5.40 -1.52
C ILE A 289 25.12 -4.95 -0.55
N ALA A 290 24.74 -4.69 0.70
CA ALA A 290 25.65 -4.26 1.74
C ALA A 290 25.51 -5.08 3.02
N GLY A 291 26.65 -5.43 3.60
CA GLY A 291 26.73 -6.20 4.84
C GLY A 291 26.65 -7.71 4.63
N PRO A 292 26.69 -8.47 5.73
CA PRO A 292 26.71 -9.93 5.69
C PRO A 292 25.32 -10.48 5.38
N HIS A 293 25.24 -11.34 4.37
CA HIS A 293 24.04 -12.10 4.02
C HIS A 293 24.31 -13.59 4.06
N SER A 294 23.27 -14.39 4.29
CA SER A 294 23.34 -15.84 4.15
C SER A 294 23.54 -16.27 2.69
N ASP A 295 24.39 -17.26 2.45
CA ASP A 295 24.53 -17.88 1.12
C ASP A 295 23.23 -18.53 0.60
N LYS A 296 22.27 -18.76 1.50
CA LYS A 296 20.94 -19.29 1.17
C LYS A 296 19.93 -18.20 0.82
N ALA A 297 20.29 -16.93 0.93
CA ALA A 297 19.43 -15.81 0.56
C ALA A 297 19.56 -15.53 -0.95
N PRO A 298 18.46 -15.57 -1.72
CA PRO A 298 18.48 -15.23 -3.14
C PRO A 298 18.93 -13.78 -3.39
N PRO A 299 19.46 -13.43 -4.58
CA PRO A 299 19.94 -12.08 -4.88
C PRO A 299 18.96 -10.94 -4.56
N LEU A 300 17.69 -11.09 -4.94
CA LEU A 300 16.66 -10.10 -4.64
C LEU A 300 16.48 -9.91 -3.12
N THR A 301 16.52 -11.00 -2.36
CA THR A 301 16.44 -10.97 -0.89
C THR A 301 17.62 -10.21 -0.29
N GLN A 302 18.83 -10.40 -0.81
CA GLN A 302 20.00 -9.67 -0.35
C GLN A 302 19.85 -8.16 -0.59
N ILE A 303 19.34 -7.75 -1.76
CA ILE A 303 19.03 -6.35 -2.07
C ILE A 303 17.93 -5.81 -1.13
N CYS A 304 16.79 -6.52 -1.02
CA CYS A 304 15.66 -6.11 -0.19
C CYS A 304 16.02 -5.91 1.28
N THR A 305 16.98 -6.69 1.78
CA THR A 305 17.37 -6.71 3.20
C THR A 305 18.65 -5.95 3.48
N SER A 306 19.22 -5.28 2.47
CA SER A 306 20.41 -4.45 2.57
C SER A 306 20.11 -3.15 3.35
N PRO A 307 20.71 -2.92 4.53
CA PRO A 307 20.38 -1.77 5.37
C PRO A 307 20.79 -0.41 4.79
N THR A 308 21.68 -0.38 3.79
CA THR A 308 22.06 0.84 3.06
C THR A 308 21.01 1.23 2.01
N GLN A 309 20.17 0.28 1.59
CA GLN A 309 19.10 0.51 0.63
C GLN A 309 17.77 0.79 1.32
N PHE A 310 17.52 0.10 2.45
CA PHE A 310 16.23 0.13 3.15
C PHE A 310 16.46 0.29 4.65
N SER A 311 16.08 1.46 5.15
CA SER A 311 16.23 1.86 6.55
C SER A 311 15.47 0.97 7.53
N MET A 312 14.40 0.31 7.10
CA MET A 312 13.59 -0.59 7.92
C MET A 312 14.39 -1.77 8.46
N TRP A 313 15.48 -2.18 7.80
CA TRP A 313 16.35 -3.26 8.26
C TRP A 313 17.47 -2.80 9.20
N LEU A 314 17.59 -1.49 9.43
CA LEU A 314 18.50 -0.98 10.45
C LEU A 314 18.01 -1.41 11.83
N LYS A 315 18.92 -1.92 12.66
CA LYS A 315 18.62 -2.29 14.05
C LYS A 315 18.31 -1.04 14.90
N LYS A 316 18.92 0.09 14.54
CA LYS A 316 18.78 1.38 15.22
C LYS A 316 18.78 2.52 14.21
N ILE A 317 18.01 3.56 14.50
CA ILE A 317 18.02 4.84 13.78
C ILE A 317 18.33 5.93 14.81
N ASN A 318 19.38 6.73 14.57
CA ASN A 318 19.83 7.78 15.51
C ASN A 318 20.01 7.26 16.94
N SER A 319 20.67 6.11 17.09
CA SER A 319 20.91 5.38 18.35
C SER A 319 19.67 4.87 19.09
N LYS A 320 18.45 5.09 18.57
CA LYS A 320 17.19 4.57 19.10
C LYS A 320 16.79 3.28 18.40
N ALA A 321 15.96 2.46 19.05
CA ALA A 321 15.39 1.28 18.42
C ALA A 321 14.62 1.69 17.16
N ASN A 322 14.77 0.93 16.08
CA ASN A 322 14.06 1.19 14.84
C ASN A 322 12.63 0.65 14.94
N GLU A 323 11.65 1.54 15.09
CA GLU A 323 10.23 1.16 15.12
C GLU A 323 9.83 0.50 13.80
N THR A 324 10.27 1.02 12.65
CA THR A 324 9.96 0.46 11.33
C THR A 324 10.42 -1.00 11.16
N LEU A 325 11.52 -1.38 11.83
CA LEU A 325 11.95 -2.78 11.87
C LEU A 325 10.91 -3.67 12.55
N HIS A 326 10.33 -3.22 13.66
CA HIS A 326 9.27 -3.95 14.33
C HIS A 326 8.05 -4.09 13.42
N HIS A 327 7.61 -3.00 12.77
CA HIS A 327 6.51 -3.05 11.81
C HIS A 327 6.76 -4.13 10.75
N GLY A 328 7.91 -4.08 10.06
CA GLY A 328 8.24 -5.04 8.98
C GLY A 328 8.39 -6.49 9.44
N LEU A 329 8.79 -6.73 10.70
CA LEU A 329 8.88 -8.08 11.26
C LEU A 329 7.49 -8.67 11.58
N CYS A 330 6.51 -7.84 11.95
CA CYS A 330 5.20 -8.31 12.40
C CYS A 330 4.06 -7.58 11.67
N PRO A 331 3.93 -7.78 10.34
CA PRO A 331 2.82 -7.22 9.60
C PRO A 331 1.48 -7.83 10.08
N PRO A 332 0.39 -7.06 10.11
CA PRO A 332 -0.91 -7.58 10.50
C PRO A 332 -1.50 -8.43 9.38
N LEU A 333 -1.71 -9.71 9.65
CA LEU A 333 -2.32 -10.63 8.69
C LEU A 333 -3.83 -10.41 8.57
N LYS A 334 -4.48 -9.93 9.64
CA LYS A 334 -5.91 -9.66 9.71
C LYS A 334 -6.21 -8.43 10.58
N PRO A 335 -7.33 -7.74 10.34
CA PRO A 335 -7.80 -6.70 11.24
C PRO A 335 -8.15 -7.29 12.63
N ASN A 336 -8.05 -6.45 13.66
CA ASN A 336 -8.37 -6.75 15.06
C ASN A 336 -7.49 -7.83 15.73
N GLU A 337 -6.40 -8.26 15.10
CA GLU A 337 -5.39 -9.10 15.73
C GLU A 337 -4.25 -8.22 16.31
N PRO A 338 -3.54 -8.67 17.36
CA PRO A 338 -2.40 -7.96 17.90
C PRO A 338 -1.33 -7.76 16.83
N PHE A 339 -0.85 -6.53 16.72
CA PHE A 339 0.21 -6.17 15.79
C PHE A 339 1.17 -5.17 16.47
N TRP A 340 2.23 -4.74 15.79
CA TRP A 340 3.18 -3.82 16.40
C TRP A 340 2.48 -2.62 17.08
N GLY A 341 2.87 -2.34 18.33
CA GLY A 341 2.43 -1.14 19.06
C GLY A 341 0.96 -1.12 19.47
N SER A 342 0.18 -2.17 19.15
CA SER A 342 -1.25 -2.20 19.46
C SER A 342 -1.81 -3.62 19.59
N ASP A 343 -2.78 -3.79 20.47
CA ASP A 343 -3.48 -5.07 20.63
C ASP A 343 -4.40 -5.40 19.45
N GLN A 344 -4.65 -4.45 18.52
CA GLN A 344 -5.57 -4.62 17.40
C GLN A 344 -5.16 -3.83 16.15
N ALA A 345 -4.88 -4.55 15.06
CA ALA A 345 -4.66 -3.97 13.74
C ALA A 345 -5.91 -3.30 13.19
N SER A 346 -5.73 -2.11 12.61
CA SER A 346 -6.80 -1.48 11.84
C SER A 346 -7.03 -2.25 10.54
N LYS A 347 -8.23 -2.11 9.96
CA LYS A 347 -8.49 -2.62 8.61
C LYS A 347 -7.54 -1.98 7.59
N PHE A 348 -7.31 -0.66 7.71
CA PHE A 348 -6.37 0.05 6.84
C PHE A 348 -4.98 -0.59 6.85
N GLU A 349 -4.44 -0.91 8.03
CA GLU A 349 -3.12 -1.52 8.14
C GLU A 349 -3.07 -2.93 7.53
N ALA A 350 -4.11 -3.75 7.76
CA ALA A 350 -4.24 -5.06 7.15
C ALA A 350 -4.37 -4.95 5.60
N ASP A 351 -5.07 -3.93 5.09
CA ASP A 351 -5.23 -3.69 3.66
C ASP A 351 -3.90 -3.26 3.01
N ILE A 352 -3.03 -2.51 3.71
CA ILE A 352 -1.66 -2.24 3.25
C ILE A 352 -0.91 -3.57 3.07
N TRP A 353 -0.92 -4.45 4.07
CA TRP A 353 -0.24 -5.74 3.97
C TRP A 353 -0.81 -6.60 2.83
N LYS A 354 -2.14 -6.66 2.68
CA LYS A 354 -2.81 -7.35 1.56
C LYS A 354 -2.32 -6.84 0.20
N ASN A 355 -2.30 -5.53 0.00
CA ASN A 355 -1.84 -4.94 -1.26
C ASN A 355 -0.35 -5.14 -1.49
N THR A 356 0.45 -5.07 -0.42
CA THR A 356 1.88 -5.38 -0.45
C THR A 356 2.13 -6.80 -0.94
N MET A 357 1.36 -7.77 -0.43
CA MET A 357 1.40 -9.17 -0.84
C MET A 357 1.00 -9.36 -2.31
N ARG A 358 0.01 -8.62 -2.81
CA ARG A 358 -0.37 -8.63 -4.24
C ARG A 358 0.78 -8.14 -5.12
N ILE A 359 1.41 -7.03 -4.76
CA ILE A 359 2.56 -6.45 -5.48
C ILE A 359 3.73 -7.44 -5.51
N ALA A 360 4.13 -7.97 -4.34
CA ALA A 360 5.25 -8.89 -4.25
C ALA A 360 4.98 -10.21 -5.01
N THR A 361 3.76 -10.74 -4.90
CA THR A 361 3.36 -11.94 -5.64
C THR A 361 3.39 -11.71 -7.15
N GLU A 362 2.91 -10.55 -7.63
CA GLU A 362 2.96 -10.21 -9.05
C GLU A 362 4.40 -10.04 -9.55
N ALA A 363 5.23 -9.29 -8.82
CA ALA A 363 6.61 -9.03 -9.18
C ALA A 363 7.46 -10.30 -9.32
N ILE A 364 7.23 -11.29 -8.43
CA ILE A 364 8.04 -12.51 -8.39
C ILE A 364 7.45 -13.65 -9.24
N LEU A 365 6.14 -13.88 -9.19
CA LEU A 365 5.51 -15.00 -9.91
C LEU A 365 5.02 -14.64 -11.31
N TYR A 366 4.85 -13.34 -11.60
CA TYR A 366 4.39 -12.82 -12.90
C TYR A 366 5.29 -11.69 -13.41
N PRO A 367 6.62 -11.88 -13.45
CA PRO A 367 7.57 -10.80 -13.73
C PRO A 367 7.36 -10.17 -15.11
N LYS A 368 6.94 -10.89 -16.16
CA LYS A 368 6.65 -10.28 -17.47
C LYS A 368 5.48 -9.31 -17.37
N LYS A 369 4.37 -9.72 -16.74
CA LYS A 369 3.20 -8.86 -16.53
C LYS A 369 3.55 -7.64 -15.68
N PHE A 370 4.29 -7.85 -14.59
CA PHE A 370 4.71 -6.77 -13.71
C PHE A 370 5.62 -5.76 -14.43
N LYS A 371 6.58 -6.23 -15.24
CA LYS A 371 7.47 -5.37 -16.03
C LYS A 371 6.71 -4.55 -17.06
N GLU A 372 5.75 -5.13 -17.77
CA GLU A 372 4.95 -4.39 -18.76
C GLU A 372 4.15 -3.27 -18.08
N ARG A 373 3.50 -3.58 -16.95
CA ARG A 373 2.74 -2.61 -16.15
C ARG A 373 3.61 -1.47 -15.63
N THR A 374 4.86 -1.77 -15.26
CA THR A 374 5.80 -0.83 -14.61
C THR A 374 6.88 -0.31 -15.57
N LYS A 375 6.67 -0.42 -16.88
CA LYS A 375 7.69 -0.15 -17.92
C LYS A 375 8.29 1.25 -17.92
N GLU A 376 7.56 2.26 -17.42
CA GLU A 376 8.07 3.63 -17.33
C GLU A 376 9.06 3.83 -16.17
N VAL A 377 9.16 2.86 -15.25
CA VAL A 377 10.09 2.84 -14.12
C VAL A 377 11.35 2.04 -14.50
N ASP A 378 12.31 2.73 -15.08
CA ASP A 378 13.57 2.21 -15.64
C ASP A 378 14.82 2.63 -14.82
N GLY A 379 14.64 3.37 -13.72
CA GLY A 379 15.74 3.78 -12.83
C GLY A 379 16.18 2.71 -11.82
N TYR A 380 17.34 2.94 -11.20
CA TYR A 380 17.88 2.15 -10.08
C TYR A 380 17.80 2.87 -8.73
N PHE A 381 17.56 4.18 -8.75
CA PHE A 381 17.66 5.02 -7.57
C PHE A 381 16.35 5.69 -7.27
N TYR A 382 16.03 5.76 -5.98
CA TYR A 382 14.95 6.57 -5.49
C TYR A 382 15.29 7.18 -4.14
N THR A 383 14.58 8.25 -3.79
CA THR A 383 14.59 8.88 -2.47
C THR A 383 13.17 9.30 -2.09
N SER A 384 13.01 9.88 -0.91
CA SER A 384 11.79 10.56 -0.50
C SER A 384 12.12 11.94 0.07
N GLY A 385 11.51 12.99 -0.49
CA GLY A 385 11.53 14.35 0.03
C GLY A 385 12.87 15.09 0.00
N VAL A 386 13.83 14.68 -0.85
CA VAL A 386 15.17 15.31 -0.89
C VAL A 386 15.27 16.42 -1.93
N GLY A 387 14.43 16.40 -2.97
CA GLY A 387 14.37 17.42 -4.02
C GLY A 387 15.56 17.46 -4.99
N LYS A 388 16.75 16.99 -4.58
CA LYS A 388 17.95 16.82 -5.41
C LYS A 388 18.76 15.62 -4.93
N PHE A 389 19.22 14.80 -5.86
CA PHE A 389 20.07 13.64 -5.56
C PHE A 389 21.31 13.61 -6.46
N TYR A 390 22.48 13.88 -5.87
CA TYR A 390 23.78 13.92 -6.55
C TYR A 390 23.73 14.71 -7.88
N LYS A 391 24.26 14.12 -8.96
CA LYS A 391 24.24 14.65 -10.33
C LYS A 391 23.12 14.05 -11.18
N MET A 392 22.13 13.42 -10.56
CA MET A 392 21.04 12.73 -11.27
C MET A 392 19.90 13.69 -11.64
N THR A 393 19.04 13.25 -12.54
CA THR A 393 17.81 13.95 -12.95
C THR A 393 16.59 13.24 -12.40
N ARG A 394 15.64 14.01 -11.88
CA ARG A 394 14.38 13.46 -11.40
C ARG A 394 13.52 13.04 -12.60
N HIS A 395 13.05 11.80 -12.56
CA HIS A 395 12.10 11.24 -13.52
C HIS A 395 10.74 11.07 -12.83
N ILE A 396 9.65 11.41 -13.53
CA ILE A 396 8.27 11.31 -13.02
C ILE A 396 7.51 10.31 -13.90
N PRO A 397 7.70 9.00 -13.68
CA PRO A 397 7.00 7.98 -14.45
C PRO A 397 5.55 7.82 -14.00
N SER A 398 4.78 7.09 -14.79
CA SER A 398 3.44 6.62 -14.46
C SER A 398 3.34 5.10 -14.50
N ILE A 399 2.39 4.55 -13.75
CA ILE A 399 2.03 3.12 -13.78
C ILE A 399 0.52 3.07 -14.02
N GLU A 400 0.10 2.49 -15.15
CA GLU A 400 -1.31 2.46 -15.59
C GLU A 400 -1.97 3.85 -15.60
N GLY A 401 -1.21 4.88 -15.98
CA GLY A 401 -1.66 6.28 -16.03
C GLY A 401 -1.66 7.02 -14.69
N LYS A 402 -1.34 6.35 -13.58
CA LYS A 402 -1.14 6.99 -12.26
C LYS A 402 0.29 7.48 -12.13
N LYS A 403 0.50 8.79 -11.99
CA LYS A 403 1.83 9.41 -11.90
C LYS A 403 2.45 9.23 -10.51
N ILE A 404 3.78 9.21 -10.48
CA ILE A 404 4.62 9.23 -9.28
C ILE A 404 5.15 10.66 -9.10
N ASP A 405 4.25 11.56 -8.75
CA ASP A 405 4.51 13.01 -8.71
C ASP A 405 4.70 13.56 -7.30
N ARG A 406 4.39 12.77 -6.26
CA ARG A 406 4.47 13.21 -4.87
C ARG A 406 5.86 12.94 -4.26
N PRO A 407 6.71 13.97 -4.10
CA PRO A 407 8.11 13.79 -3.72
C PRO A 407 8.28 13.23 -2.30
N ALA A 408 7.35 13.56 -1.39
CA ALA A 408 7.31 13.04 -0.03
C ALA A 408 7.04 11.53 0.05
N CYS A 409 6.66 10.90 -1.06
CA CYS A 409 6.53 9.46 -1.16
C CYS A 409 7.65 8.84 -1.97
N LEU A 410 7.90 9.35 -3.18
CA LEU A 410 8.91 8.77 -4.04
C LEU A 410 9.41 9.81 -5.04
N GLU A 411 10.72 9.92 -5.13
CA GLU A 411 11.44 10.61 -6.20
C GLU A 411 12.34 9.59 -6.88
N ILE A 412 12.16 9.38 -8.18
CA ILE A 412 12.94 8.41 -8.95
C ILE A 412 14.03 9.18 -9.69
N TRP A 413 15.25 8.66 -9.67
CA TRP A 413 16.43 9.34 -10.21
C TRP A 413 17.07 8.55 -11.34
N LYS A 414 17.46 9.29 -12.39
CA LYS A 414 18.24 8.79 -13.52
C LYS A 414 19.59 9.47 -13.57
N GLU A 415 20.63 8.67 -13.79
CA GLU A 415 21.96 9.18 -14.12
C GLU A 415 21.86 10.06 -15.38
N LYS A 416 22.57 11.20 -15.35
CA LYS A 416 22.70 12.03 -16.55
C LYS A 416 23.54 11.25 -17.56
N LYS A 417 22.99 11.06 -18.76
CA LYS A 417 23.75 10.57 -19.90
C LYS A 417 24.78 11.60 -20.35
#